data_AF-A0A7J6S250-F1
#
_entry.id   AF-A0A7J6S250-F1
#
_cell.length_a   1.000
_cell.length_b   1.000
_cell.length_c   1.000
_cell.angle_alpha   90.00
_cell.angle_beta   90.00
_cell.angle_gamma   90.00
#
_symmetry.space_group_name_H-M   'P 1'
#
loop_
_entity.id
_entity.type
_entity.pdbx_description
1 polymer ?
#
loop_
_entity_poly.entity_id
_entity_poly.type
_entity_poly.pdbx_seq_one_letter_code
_entity_poly.pdbx_strand_id
1 'polypeptide(L)'
;QTLCRAEKRLIKRAYAKPPPNDDWDVPRFLQEMEFGENAEEVASCFEDWSDFISSDYEDVQRVEMAPEQRRKLLVYLRKFNHGVWPLREYEKRFKGTPLENEGKPWTDEDDKKLIQLAEVYDANFGDPWIYLSWELQRPREDVISRYMTEVKFPKQRQSRCELAVTKSARPLIMSRRFPLLAPTCYVVPTEKNFPVADSNGFQLPRSFQRFRRSECF
;
A
#
# COMPACT_ATOMS: atom_id res chain seq x y z
N GLN A 1 -14.85 -30.68 -22.07
CA GLN A 1 -14.25 -30.12 -23.30
C GLN A 1 -13.94 -28.66 -23.04
N THR A 2 -12.69 -28.25 -23.15
CA THR A 2 -12.27 -26.84 -23.04
C THR A 2 -12.51 -26.16 -24.38
N LEU A 3 -13.33 -25.11 -24.40
CA LEU A 3 -13.60 -24.33 -25.61
C LEU A 3 -12.31 -23.80 -26.24
N CYS A 4 -12.25 -23.80 -27.56
CA CYS A 4 -11.15 -23.23 -28.32
C CYS A 4 -11.09 -21.70 -28.13
N ARG A 5 -9.91 -21.08 -28.29
CA ARG A 5 -9.73 -19.63 -28.08
C ARG A 5 -10.64 -18.79 -28.99
N ALA A 6 -10.78 -19.16 -30.26
CA ALA A 6 -11.63 -18.47 -31.20
C ALA A 6 -13.09 -18.47 -30.74
N GLU A 7 -13.57 -19.61 -30.24
CA GLU A 7 -14.93 -19.77 -29.70
C GLU A 7 -15.12 -18.92 -28.44
N LYS A 8 -14.14 -18.92 -27.53
CA LYS A 8 -14.17 -18.06 -26.34
C LYS A 8 -14.24 -16.57 -26.70
N ARG A 9 -13.50 -16.14 -27.73
CA ARG A 9 -13.52 -14.74 -28.20
C ARG A 9 -14.87 -14.37 -28.79
N LEU A 10 -15.47 -15.23 -29.61
CA LEU A 10 -16.81 -15.01 -30.18
C LEU A 10 -17.88 -14.91 -29.09
N ILE A 11 -17.83 -15.80 -28.09
CA ILE A 11 -18.74 -15.75 -26.94
C ILE A 11 -18.55 -14.43 -26.18
N LYS A 12 -17.32 -14.03 -25.87
CA LYS A 12 -17.07 -12.78 -25.15
C LYS A 12 -17.50 -11.54 -25.94
N ARG A 13 -17.31 -11.53 -27.27
CA ARG A 13 -17.82 -10.46 -28.15
C ARG A 13 -19.35 -10.38 -28.07
N ALA A 14 -20.06 -11.52 -28.06
CA ALA A 14 -21.52 -11.54 -27.96
C ALA A 14 -22.06 -11.02 -26.61
N TYR A 15 -21.30 -11.21 -25.52
CA TYR A 15 -21.64 -10.70 -24.19
C TYR A 15 -20.92 -9.38 -23.84
N ALA A 16 -20.32 -8.70 -24.83
CA ALA A 16 -19.63 -7.44 -24.60
C ALA A 16 -20.63 -6.37 -24.15
N LYS A 17 -20.23 -5.56 -23.17
CA LYS A 17 -21.06 -4.46 -22.71
C LYS A 17 -21.15 -3.38 -23.79
N PRO A 18 -22.35 -2.80 -24.01
CA PRO A 18 -22.51 -1.70 -24.95
C PRO A 18 -21.70 -0.48 -24.48
N PRO A 19 -21.37 0.44 -25.40
CA PRO A 19 -20.74 1.71 -25.05
C PRO A 19 -21.65 2.52 -24.10
N PRO A 20 -21.08 3.37 -23.22
CA PRO A 20 -21.87 4.19 -22.29
C PRO A 20 -22.89 5.11 -22.96
N ASN A 21 -22.49 5.77 -24.05
CA ASN A 21 -23.30 6.67 -24.88
C ASN A 21 -22.98 6.42 -26.36
N ASP A 22 -23.81 6.93 -27.27
CA ASP A 22 -23.63 6.76 -28.73
C ASP A 22 -22.31 7.36 -29.26
N ASP A 23 -21.75 8.36 -28.58
CA ASP A 23 -20.50 8.99 -28.99
C ASP A 23 -19.23 8.29 -28.45
N TRP A 24 -19.36 7.11 -27.84
CA TRP A 24 -18.23 6.35 -27.27
C TRP A 24 -17.69 5.32 -28.26
N ASP A 25 -16.57 5.68 -28.88
CA ASP A 25 -15.77 4.78 -29.71
C ASP A 25 -14.45 4.37 -29.01
N VAL A 26 -13.76 3.38 -29.58
CA VAL A 26 -12.45 2.91 -29.08
C VAL A 26 -11.44 4.05 -28.90
N PRO A 27 -11.27 5.00 -29.86
CA PRO A 27 -10.37 6.13 -29.67
C PRO A 27 -10.76 7.02 -28.48
N ARG A 28 -12.06 7.28 -28.30
CA ARG A 28 -12.55 8.12 -27.21
C ARG A 28 -12.31 7.46 -25.85
N PHE A 29 -12.46 6.13 -25.75
CA PHE A 29 -12.10 5.38 -24.54
C PHE A 29 -10.62 5.56 -24.18
N LEU A 30 -9.72 5.47 -25.17
CA LEU A 30 -8.29 5.64 -24.96
C LEU A 30 -7.92 7.08 -24.58
N GLN A 31 -8.63 8.08 -25.13
CA GLN A 31 -8.47 9.49 -24.77
C GLN A 31 -8.90 9.77 -23.33
N GLU A 32 -10.08 9.30 -22.92
CA GLU A 32 -10.61 9.48 -21.54
C GLU A 32 -9.75 8.75 -20.49
N MET A 33 -9.04 7.70 -20.89
CA MET A 33 -8.05 7.03 -20.04
C MET A 33 -6.72 7.79 -19.97
N GLU A 34 -6.48 8.81 -20.80
CA GLU A 34 -5.19 9.48 -20.99
C GLU A 34 -4.10 8.47 -21.41
N PHE A 35 -4.32 7.75 -22.52
CA PHE A 35 -3.43 6.68 -22.99
C PHE A 35 -2.07 7.17 -23.55
N GLY A 36 -2.02 8.40 -24.08
CA GLY A 36 -0.81 9.02 -24.67
C GLY A 36 -0.87 9.13 -26.20
N GLU A 37 0.28 9.40 -26.83
CA GLU A 37 0.39 9.80 -28.25
C GLU A 37 -0.02 8.70 -29.26
N ASN A 38 0.06 7.41 -28.88
CA ASN A 38 -0.21 6.28 -29.80
C ASN A 38 -1.66 5.74 -29.70
N ALA A 39 -2.61 6.54 -29.21
CA ALA A 39 -3.98 6.08 -28.99
C ALA A 39 -4.71 5.66 -30.28
N GLU A 40 -4.51 6.39 -31.38
CA GLU A 40 -5.19 6.11 -32.65
C GLU A 40 -4.64 4.85 -33.33
N GLU A 41 -3.32 4.65 -33.30
CA GLU A 41 -2.67 3.46 -33.83
C GLU A 41 -3.15 2.19 -33.10
N VAL A 42 -3.23 2.25 -31.77
CA VAL A 42 -3.73 1.13 -30.96
C VAL A 42 -5.23 0.91 -31.18
N ALA A 43 -6.02 1.97 -31.37
CA ALA A 43 -7.44 1.84 -31.68
C ALA A 43 -7.67 1.10 -33.01
N SER A 44 -6.83 1.34 -34.02
CA SER A 44 -6.94 0.69 -35.34
C SER A 44 -6.68 -0.83 -35.31
N CYS A 45 -6.05 -1.33 -34.24
CA CYS A 45 -5.80 -2.76 -34.06
C CYS A 45 -7.07 -3.55 -33.68
N PHE A 46 -8.17 -2.88 -33.35
CA PHE A 46 -9.44 -3.50 -32.98
C PHE A 46 -10.50 -3.22 -34.05
N GLU A 47 -11.24 -4.27 -34.43
CA GLU A 47 -12.26 -4.18 -35.50
C GLU A 47 -13.45 -3.32 -35.06
N ASP A 48 -13.97 -3.62 -33.87
CA ASP A 48 -15.20 -3.03 -33.32
C ASP A 48 -15.07 -2.80 -31.81
N TRP A 49 -15.95 -1.97 -31.26
CA TRP A 49 -16.09 -1.79 -29.80
C TRP A 49 -16.24 -3.11 -29.05
N SER A 50 -17.05 -4.04 -29.58
CA SER A 50 -17.29 -5.34 -28.98
C SER A 50 -16.01 -6.18 -28.90
N ASP A 51 -15.12 -6.06 -29.90
CA ASP A 51 -13.83 -6.74 -29.89
C ASP A 51 -12.85 -6.10 -28.91
N PHE A 52 -12.86 -4.78 -28.82
CA PHE A 52 -12.02 -4.04 -27.89
C PHE A 52 -12.37 -4.37 -26.42
N ILE A 53 -13.64 -4.29 -26.03
CA ILE A 53 -14.07 -4.50 -24.63
C ILE A 53 -13.94 -5.96 -24.19
N SER A 54 -14.07 -6.90 -25.14
CA SER A 54 -13.93 -8.34 -24.88
C SER A 54 -12.48 -8.84 -24.92
N SER A 55 -11.51 -7.96 -25.23
CA SER A 55 -10.10 -8.33 -25.35
C SER A 55 -9.50 -8.81 -24.03
N ASP A 56 -8.80 -9.95 -24.10
CA ASP A 56 -8.08 -10.52 -22.96
C ASP A 56 -6.62 -10.05 -22.91
N TYR A 57 -5.92 -10.40 -21.82
CA TYR A 57 -4.49 -10.14 -21.65
C TYR A 57 -3.65 -10.57 -22.87
N GLU A 58 -3.93 -11.74 -23.44
CA GLU A 58 -3.20 -12.27 -24.59
C GLU A 58 -3.49 -11.51 -25.90
N ASP A 59 -4.67 -10.91 -26.05
CA ASP A 59 -5.02 -10.15 -27.24
C ASP A 59 -4.33 -8.77 -27.18
N VAL A 60 -4.35 -8.14 -26.01
CA VAL A 60 -3.66 -6.86 -25.76
C VAL A 60 -2.13 -7.02 -25.83
N GLN A 61 -1.58 -8.20 -25.52
CA GLN A 61 -0.15 -8.46 -25.65
C GLN A 61 0.36 -8.43 -27.10
N ARG A 62 -0.50 -8.71 -28.08
CA ARG A 62 -0.13 -8.76 -29.51
C ARG A 62 -0.01 -7.37 -30.12
N VAL A 63 -0.63 -6.38 -29.50
CA VAL A 63 -0.56 -4.99 -29.95
C VAL A 63 0.72 -4.35 -29.41
N GLU A 64 1.45 -3.67 -30.30
CA GLU A 64 2.67 -2.95 -29.95
C GLU A 64 2.32 -1.73 -29.11
N MET A 65 2.75 -1.73 -27.85
CA MET A 65 2.50 -0.64 -26.89
C MET A 65 3.52 -0.68 -25.75
N ALA A 66 3.71 0.45 -25.07
CA ALA A 66 4.58 0.49 -23.90
C ALA A 66 4.02 -0.40 -22.76
N PRO A 67 4.89 -0.99 -21.91
CA PRO A 67 4.44 -1.83 -20.79
C PRO A 67 3.48 -1.13 -19.82
N GLU A 68 3.68 0.18 -19.60
CA GLU A 68 2.83 0.99 -18.72
C GLU A 68 1.44 1.24 -19.33
N GLN A 69 1.40 1.59 -20.62
CA GLN A 69 0.16 1.73 -21.40
C GLN A 69 -0.65 0.44 -21.39
N ARG A 70 0.02 -0.71 -21.56
CA ARG A 70 -0.61 -2.04 -21.49
C ARG A 70 -1.27 -2.31 -20.14
N ARG A 71 -0.54 -2.05 -19.05
CA ARG A 71 -1.07 -2.23 -17.69
C ARG A 71 -2.26 -1.32 -17.44
N LYS A 72 -2.16 -0.05 -17.88
CA LYS A 72 -3.23 0.93 -17.77
C LYS A 72 -4.48 0.46 -18.52
N LEU A 73 -4.35 0.09 -19.78
CA LEU A 73 -5.45 -0.40 -20.61
C LEU A 73 -6.20 -1.58 -19.98
N LEU A 74 -5.47 -2.59 -19.52
CA LEU A 74 -6.07 -3.77 -18.88
C LEU A 74 -6.84 -3.43 -17.60
N VAL A 75 -6.34 -2.47 -16.80
CA VAL A 75 -7.03 -1.99 -15.60
C VAL A 75 -8.32 -1.29 -15.97
N TYR A 76 -8.32 -0.43 -16.99
CA TYR A 76 -9.51 0.31 -17.41
C TYR A 76 -10.55 -0.56 -18.12
N LEU A 77 -10.14 -1.52 -18.96
CA LEU A 77 -11.02 -2.54 -19.52
C LEU A 77 -11.73 -3.32 -18.41
N ARG A 78 -10.98 -3.70 -17.35
CA ARG A 78 -11.55 -4.37 -16.18
C ARG A 78 -12.53 -3.46 -15.42
N LYS A 79 -12.17 -2.19 -15.17
CA LYS A 79 -13.05 -1.21 -14.51
C LYS A 79 -14.35 -1.02 -15.30
N PHE A 80 -14.26 -0.92 -16.62
CA PHE A 80 -15.41 -0.82 -17.51
C PHE A 80 -16.31 -2.07 -17.45
N ASN A 81 -15.70 -3.24 -17.57
CA ASN A 81 -16.41 -4.52 -17.48
C ASN A 81 -17.05 -4.79 -16.10
N HIS A 82 -16.56 -4.15 -15.03
CA HIS A 82 -17.24 -4.17 -13.73
C HIS A 82 -18.24 -3.03 -13.52
N GLY A 83 -18.39 -2.10 -14.48
CA GLY A 83 -19.30 -0.96 -14.37
C GLY A 83 -18.82 0.14 -13.41
N VAL A 84 -17.52 0.15 -13.09
CA VAL A 84 -16.88 1.10 -12.17
C VAL A 84 -16.47 2.40 -12.87
N TRP A 85 -16.33 2.37 -14.20
CA TRP A 85 -15.86 3.46 -15.04
C TRP A 85 -16.62 3.42 -16.38
N PRO A 86 -16.94 4.56 -17.04
CA PRO A 86 -16.48 5.95 -16.83
C PRO A 86 -17.31 6.80 -15.85
N LEU A 87 -18.26 6.19 -15.16
CA LEU A 87 -19.16 6.90 -14.26
C LEU A 87 -18.39 7.52 -13.08
N ARG A 88 -18.10 8.82 -13.13
CA ARG A 88 -17.57 9.60 -11.98
C ARG A 88 -18.49 9.53 -10.75
N GLU A 89 -19.76 9.18 -10.97
CA GLU A 89 -20.71 8.91 -9.89
C GLU A 89 -20.34 7.71 -9.04
N TYR A 90 -19.64 6.69 -9.59
CA TYR A 90 -19.23 5.52 -8.82
C TYR A 90 -18.35 5.94 -7.64
N GLU A 91 -17.33 6.77 -7.90
CA GLU A 91 -16.46 7.30 -6.84
C GLU A 91 -17.23 8.13 -5.81
N LYS A 92 -18.28 8.85 -6.22
CA LYS A 92 -19.13 9.61 -5.29
C LYS A 92 -20.08 8.73 -4.48
N ARG A 93 -20.61 7.66 -5.07
CA ARG A 93 -21.55 6.72 -4.43
C ARG A 93 -20.88 5.81 -3.42
N PHE A 94 -19.61 5.47 -3.64
CA PHE A 94 -18.83 4.59 -2.77
C PHE A 94 -17.81 5.35 -1.89
N LYS A 95 -17.79 6.69 -1.92
CA LYS A 95 -17.14 7.46 -0.87
C LYS A 95 -17.88 7.17 0.43
N GLY A 96 -17.17 6.55 1.39
CA GLY A 96 -17.68 6.40 2.74
C GLY A 96 -18.06 7.77 3.32
N THR A 97 -18.98 7.79 4.28
CA THR A 97 -19.24 8.99 5.07
C THR A 97 -17.90 9.48 5.66
N PRO A 98 -17.60 10.79 5.56
CA PRO A 98 -16.39 11.33 6.18
C PRO A 98 -16.44 11.05 7.67
N LEU A 99 -15.27 10.74 8.24
CA LEU A 99 -15.22 10.41 9.66
C LEU A 99 -15.36 11.69 10.49
N GLU A 100 -16.04 11.62 11.63
CA GLU A 100 -16.38 12.81 12.42
C GLU A 100 -15.17 13.63 12.86
N ASN A 101 -14.03 12.97 13.10
CA ASN A 101 -12.78 13.59 13.55
C ASN A 101 -11.70 13.59 12.47
N GLU A 102 -12.06 13.38 11.20
CA GLU A 102 -11.14 13.47 10.08
C GLU A 102 -10.51 14.87 9.98
N GLY A 103 -9.18 14.94 10.07
CA GLY A 103 -8.42 16.19 9.98
C GLY A 103 -8.46 17.10 11.22
N LYS A 104 -9.16 16.73 12.30
CA LYS A 104 -9.13 17.48 13.56
C LYS A 104 -7.83 17.19 14.32
N PRO A 105 -7.29 18.14 15.10
CA PRO A 105 -6.14 17.87 15.97
C PRO A 105 -6.49 16.84 17.06
N TRP A 106 -5.50 16.12 17.57
CA TRP A 106 -5.68 15.21 18.69
C TRP A 106 -5.90 15.97 20.00
N THR A 107 -6.84 15.50 20.81
CA THR A 107 -7.13 16.03 22.14
C THR A 107 -6.69 15.03 23.21
N ASP A 108 -6.47 15.51 24.44
CA ASP A 108 -6.10 14.65 25.57
C ASP A 108 -7.19 13.58 25.88
N GLU A 109 -8.44 13.86 25.54
CA GLU A 109 -9.54 12.90 25.66
C GLU A 109 -9.44 11.78 24.62
N ASP A 110 -9.07 12.12 23.38
CA ASP A 110 -8.85 11.15 22.31
C ASP A 110 -7.67 10.22 22.65
N ASP A 111 -6.58 10.77 23.21
CA ASP A 111 -5.43 9.98 23.62
C ASP A 111 -5.77 9.02 24.76
N LYS A 112 -6.56 9.46 25.75
CA LYS A 112 -7.05 8.58 26.82
C LYS A 112 -7.92 7.44 26.27
N LYS A 113 -8.82 7.74 25.34
CA LYS A 113 -9.65 6.73 24.67
C LYS A 113 -8.78 5.75 23.87
N LEU A 114 -7.80 6.25 23.13
CA LEU A 114 -6.86 5.43 22.36
C LEU A 114 -6.10 4.45 23.27
N ILE A 115 -5.61 4.90 24.43
CA ILE A 115 -4.92 4.06 25.40
C ILE A 115 -5.86 2.97 25.95
N GLN A 116 -7.10 3.32 26.29
CA GLN A 116 -8.10 2.35 26.76
C GLN A 116 -8.42 1.30 25.70
N LEU A 117 -8.68 1.74 24.46
CA LEU A 117 -8.97 0.82 23.36
C LEU A 117 -7.78 -0.06 23.01
N ALA A 118 -6.56 0.44 23.17
CA ALA A 118 -5.31 -0.31 22.97
C ALA A 118 -5.06 -1.41 24.01
N GLU A 119 -5.74 -1.37 25.16
CA GLU A 119 -5.74 -2.47 26.14
C GLU A 119 -6.73 -3.57 25.76
N VAL A 120 -7.85 -3.20 25.12
CA VAL A 120 -8.90 -4.12 24.68
C VAL A 120 -8.52 -4.81 23.36
N TYR A 121 -8.04 -4.05 22.39
CA TYR A 121 -7.66 -4.53 21.06
C TYR A 121 -6.14 -4.75 20.99
N ASP A 122 -5.70 -6.00 20.98
CA ASP A 122 -4.28 -6.32 20.84
C ASP A 122 -3.78 -6.01 19.42
N ALA A 123 -2.85 -5.06 19.30
CA ALA A 123 -2.16 -4.71 18.07
C ALA A 123 -1.50 -5.90 17.35
N ASN A 124 -1.20 -6.99 18.05
CA ASN A 124 -0.55 -8.18 17.50
C ASN A 124 -1.55 -9.26 17.03
N PHE A 125 -2.86 -9.05 17.21
CA PHE A 125 -3.89 -10.01 16.85
C PHE A 125 -4.92 -9.39 15.89
N GLY A 126 -4.87 -9.81 14.62
CA GLY A 126 -5.80 -9.36 13.58
C GLY A 126 -5.46 -8.00 12.97
N ASP A 127 -6.47 -7.27 12.47
CA ASP A 127 -6.37 -5.89 12.00
C ASP A 127 -7.14 -4.95 12.96
N PRO A 128 -6.55 -4.61 14.14
CA PRO A 128 -7.21 -3.82 15.16
C PRO A 128 -7.42 -2.35 14.73
N TRP A 129 -6.72 -1.93 13.68
CA TRP A 129 -6.75 -0.56 13.18
C TRP A 129 -8.11 -0.18 12.61
N ILE A 130 -8.87 -1.14 12.09
CA ILE A 130 -10.23 -0.92 11.60
C ILE A 130 -11.15 -0.51 12.77
N TYR A 131 -11.08 -1.21 13.88
CA TYR A 131 -11.89 -0.93 15.06
C TYR A 131 -11.47 0.36 15.75
N LEU A 132 -10.16 0.58 15.91
CA LEU A 132 -9.63 1.82 16.50
C LEU A 132 -9.99 3.05 15.64
N SER A 133 -9.87 2.94 14.31
CA SER A 133 -10.28 3.99 13.37
C SER A 133 -11.77 4.31 13.48
N TRP A 134 -12.60 3.28 13.63
CA TRP A 134 -14.05 3.43 13.76
C TRP A 134 -14.46 4.06 15.09
N GLU A 135 -13.95 3.57 16.22
CA GLU A 135 -14.29 4.09 17.55
C GLU A 135 -13.81 5.53 17.76
N LEU A 136 -12.65 5.89 17.20
CA LEU A 136 -12.11 7.25 17.28
C LEU A 136 -12.65 8.17 16.18
N GLN A 137 -13.38 7.62 15.20
CA GLN A 137 -13.85 8.32 14.00
C GLN A 137 -12.70 9.10 13.33
N ARG A 138 -11.55 8.45 13.17
CA ARG A 138 -10.32 9.03 12.59
C ARG A 138 -9.74 8.12 11.52
N PRO A 139 -9.06 8.66 10.50
CA PRO A 139 -8.49 7.84 9.45
C PRO A 139 -7.44 6.87 10.00
N ARG A 140 -7.40 5.67 9.44
CA ARG A 140 -6.53 4.56 9.87
C ARG A 140 -5.07 4.98 10.04
N GLU A 141 -4.53 5.73 9.08
CA GLU A 141 -3.12 6.14 9.08
C GLU A 141 -2.78 7.05 10.26
N ASP A 142 -3.67 8.00 10.57
CA ASP A 142 -3.54 8.91 11.71
C ASP A 142 -3.56 8.13 13.03
N VAL A 143 -4.51 7.22 13.20
CA VAL A 143 -4.62 6.38 14.40
C VAL A 143 -3.39 5.49 14.59
N ILE A 144 -2.85 4.89 13.52
CA ILE A 144 -1.63 4.08 13.60
C ILE A 144 -0.46 4.95 14.07
N SER A 145 -0.31 6.15 13.50
CA SER A 145 0.79 7.05 13.85
C SER A 145 0.72 7.44 15.34
N ARG A 146 -0.46 7.81 15.83
CA ARG A 146 -0.69 8.21 17.22
C ARG A 146 -0.54 7.04 18.20
N TYR A 147 -1.00 5.85 17.81
CA TYR A 147 -0.81 4.63 18.59
C TYR A 147 0.67 4.32 18.81
N MET A 148 1.50 4.47 17.76
CA MET A 148 2.94 4.25 17.90
C MET A 148 3.55 5.20 18.93
N THR A 149 3.16 6.48 18.91
CA THR A 149 3.71 7.51 19.81
C THR A 149 3.23 7.38 21.25
N GLU A 150 1.92 7.19 21.48
CA GLU A 150 1.32 7.23 22.81
C GLU A 150 1.28 5.87 23.52
N VAL A 151 1.20 4.77 22.75
CA VAL A 151 1.04 3.42 23.33
C VAL A 151 2.33 2.62 23.17
N LYS A 152 2.85 2.48 21.94
CA LYS A 152 3.92 1.51 21.66
C LYS A 152 5.29 1.99 22.16
N PHE A 153 5.69 3.22 21.85
CA PHE A 153 7.01 3.73 22.26
C PHE A 153 7.16 3.84 23.78
N PRO A 154 6.17 4.32 24.56
CA PRO A 154 6.28 4.36 26.02
C PRO A 154 6.41 2.96 26.63
N LYS A 155 5.62 1.98 26.15
CA LYS A 155 5.75 0.57 26.57
C LYS A 155 7.12 -0.01 26.24
N GLN A 156 7.71 0.35 25.09
CA GLN A 156 9.06 -0.07 24.71
C GLN A 156 10.15 0.58 25.58
N ARG A 157 10.02 1.87 25.91
CA ARG A 157 10.97 2.60 26.77
C ARG A 157 11.04 2.03 28.19
N GLN A 158 9.92 1.52 28.72
CA GLN A 158 9.89 0.87 30.03
C GLN A 158 10.55 -0.52 30.03
N SER A 159 10.70 -1.15 28.86
CA SER A 159 11.28 -2.48 28.76
C SER A 159 12.81 -2.43 28.81
N ARG A 160 13.42 -3.24 29.69
CA ARG A 160 14.86 -3.47 29.66
C ARG A 160 15.22 -4.31 28.44
N CYS A 161 16.01 -3.77 27.54
CA CYS A 161 16.60 -4.49 26.42
C CYS A 161 18.04 -4.86 26.77
N GLU A 162 18.33 -6.14 26.89
CA GLU A 162 19.70 -6.63 26.99
C GLU A 162 20.28 -6.81 25.58
N LEU A 163 21.27 -6.00 25.23
CA LEU A 163 22.06 -6.20 24.00
C LEU A 163 23.18 -7.20 24.31
N ALA A 164 22.99 -8.48 23.98
CA ALA A 164 24.08 -9.45 24.09
C ALA A 164 24.88 -9.49 22.79
N VAL A 165 26.11 -8.98 22.82
CA VAL A 165 27.08 -9.15 21.72
C VAL A 165 27.81 -10.48 21.94
N THR A 166 27.33 -11.57 21.33
CA THR A 166 28.00 -12.87 21.41
C THR A 166 29.09 -13.01 20.34
N LYS A 167 30.27 -13.54 20.71
CA LYS A 167 31.36 -13.92 19.79
C LYS A 167 31.04 -15.16 18.94
N SER A 168 29.80 -15.33 18.48
CA SER A 168 29.41 -16.52 17.73
C SER A 168 29.61 -16.30 16.23
N ALA A 169 30.37 -17.20 15.59
CA ALA A 169 30.56 -17.26 14.13
C ALA A 169 29.25 -17.59 13.35
N ARG A 170 28.13 -17.76 14.06
CA ARG A 170 26.78 -17.87 13.52
C ARG A 170 25.88 -16.92 14.31
N PRO A 171 24.95 -16.20 13.66
CA PRO A 171 24.06 -15.27 14.36
C PRO A 171 23.18 -16.07 15.32
N LEU A 172 23.46 -15.94 16.61
CA LEU A 172 22.60 -16.45 17.66
C LEU A 172 21.42 -15.48 17.79
N ILE A 173 20.23 -16.06 17.68
CA ILE A 173 18.92 -15.42 17.67
C ILE A 173 18.83 -14.42 18.84
N MET A 174 18.65 -13.12 18.56
CA MET A 174 18.52 -12.10 19.60
C MET A 174 17.25 -11.25 19.42
N SER A 175 16.24 -11.66 20.21
CA SER A 175 14.90 -11.09 20.45
C SER A 175 13.92 -11.05 19.27
N ARG A 176 12.67 -11.47 19.52
CA ARG A 176 11.51 -11.32 18.60
C ARG A 176 11.15 -9.85 18.28
N ARG A 177 11.87 -8.87 18.84
CA ARG A 177 11.50 -7.44 18.81
C ARG A 177 12.28 -6.63 17.78
N PHE A 178 13.40 -7.14 17.30
CA PHE A 178 14.18 -6.47 16.26
C PHE A 178 14.23 -7.38 15.02
N PRO A 179 13.92 -6.87 13.81
CA PRO A 179 14.22 -7.60 12.60
C PRO A 179 15.72 -7.90 12.57
N LEU A 180 16.10 -9.08 12.06
CA LEU A 180 17.49 -9.46 11.84
C LEU A 180 18.14 -8.43 10.91
N LEU A 181 18.82 -7.45 11.49
CA LEU A 181 19.64 -6.53 10.73
C LEU A 181 20.83 -7.28 10.16
N ALA A 182 21.32 -6.83 9.00
CA ALA A 182 22.51 -7.41 8.40
C ALA A 182 23.67 -7.43 9.42
N PRO A 183 24.55 -8.44 9.40
CA PRO A 183 25.65 -8.58 10.37
C PRO A 183 26.66 -7.42 10.39
N THR A 184 26.52 -6.46 9.47
CA THR A 184 27.30 -5.21 9.41
C THR A 184 26.60 -4.01 10.04
N CYS A 185 25.37 -4.16 10.54
CA CYS A 185 24.56 -3.10 11.11
C CYS A 185 24.74 -3.07 12.63
N TYR A 186 25.27 -1.97 13.15
CA TYR A 186 25.39 -1.73 14.59
C TYR A 186 24.30 -0.76 15.02
N VAL A 187 23.41 -1.20 15.90
CA VAL A 187 22.40 -0.32 16.52
C VAL A 187 23.06 0.44 17.66
N VAL A 188 23.17 1.76 17.52
CA VAL A 188 23.57 2.63 18.63
C VAL A 188 22.28 3.15 19.28
N PRO A 189 21.93 2.68 20.50
CA PRO A 189 20.77 3.20 21.20
C PRO A 189 20.97 4.69 21.49
N THR A 190 19.93 5.50 21.22
CA THR A 190 19.93 6.94 21.48
C THR A 190 18.97 7.26 22.62
N GLU A 191 19.31 8.25 23.44
CA GLU A 191 18.47 8.72 24.56
C GLU A 191 17.08 9.17 24.10
N LYS A 192 16.96 9.62 22.84
CA LYS A 192 15.67 9.98 22.23
C LYS A 192 14.67 8.83 22.22
N ASN A 193 15.13 7.59 22.07
CA ASN A 193 14.26 6.42 21.85
C ASN A 193 14.35 5.38 22.97
N PHE A 194 15.46 5.29 23.70
CA PHE A 194 15.66 4.31 24.77
C PHE A 194 16.35 4.96 25.98
N PRO A 195 16.03 4.56 27.22
CA PRO A 195 16.83 4.94 28.37
C PRO A 195 18.21 4.26 28.25
N VAL A 196 19.25 5.05 27.96
CA VAL A 196 20.63 4.58 27.85
C VAL A 196 21.30 4.73 29.22
N ALA A 197 22.07 3.74 29.66
CA ALA A 197 22.90 3.89 30.86
C ALA A 197 23.98 4.95 30.61
N ASP A 198 24.37 5.70 31.64
CA ASP A 198 25.39 6.76 31.55
C ASP A 198 26.60 6.27 30.73
N SER A 199 26.78 6.86 29.54
CA SER A 199 27.79 6.44 28.57
C SER A 199 29.19 6.93 28.94
N ASN A 200 29.49 7.07 30.24
CA ASN A 200 30.76 7.55 30.77
C ASN A 200 31.88 6.55 30.42
N GLY A 201 32.37 6.62 29.18
CA GLY A 201 33.52 5.87 28.70
C GLY A 201 33.41 5.26 27.31
N PHE A 202 32.24 5.19 26.67
CA PHE A 202 32.17 4.55 25.34
C PHE A 202 32.57 5.52 24.22
N GLN A 203 33.81 5.39 23.74
CA GLN A 203 34.26 5.99 22.49
C GLN A 203 34.37 4.91 21.41
N LEU A 204 33.73 5.16 20.26
CA LEU A 204 33.86 4.28 19.11
C LEU A 204 35.34 4.25 18.67
N PRO A 205 35.99 3.07 18.63
CA PRO A 205 37.40 3.00 18.25
C PRO A 205 37.63 3.59 16.85
N ARG A 206 38.76 4.29 16.66
CA ARG A 206 39.05 5.04 15.43
C ARG A 206 38.91 4.21 14.15
N SER A 207 39.24 2.92 14.20
CA SER A 207 39.12 1.98 13.09
C SER A 207 37.68 1.78 12.59
N PHE A 208 36.68 2.00 13.46
CA PHE A 208 35.27 1.82 13.15
C PHE A 208 34.55 3.12 12.78
N GLN A 209 35.18 4.29 12.98
CA GLN A 209 34.57 5.59 12.67
C GLN A 209 34.21 5.74 11.19
N ARG A 210 34.99 5.15 10.28
CA ARG A 210 34.74 5.16 8.82
C ARG A 210 33.46 4.42 8.39
N PHE A 211 32.93 3.54 9.22
CA PHE A 211 31.70 2.79 8.95
C PHE A 211 30.46 3.48 9.54
N ARG A 212 30.64 4.62 10.21
CA ARG A 212 29.54 5.42 10.74
C ARG A 212 28.79 6.06 9.57
N ARG A 213 27.55 5.64 9.34
CA ARG A 213 26.64 6.28 8.39
C ARG A 213 25.89 7.39 9.10
N SER A 214 26.01 8.62 8.62
CA SER A 214 25.31 9.79 9.16
C SER A 214 23.79 9.68 9.02
N GLU A 215 23.32 8.98 7.99
CA GLU A 215 21.90 8.81 7.65
C GLU A 215 21.11 7.96 8.67
N CYS A 216 21.80 7.27 9.57
CA CYS A 216 21.17 6.37 10.55
C CYS A 216 21.02 7.00 11.96
N PHE A 217 21.18 8.33 12.10
CA PHE A 217 21.14 9.06 13.37
C PHE A 217 20.20 10.27 13.34
#